data_AF-A0A950ETC7-F1
#
_entry.id   AF-A0A950ETC7-F1
#
_cell.length_a   1.000
_cell.length_b   1.000
_cell.length_c   1.000
_cell.angle_alpha   90.00
_cell.angle_beta   90.00
_cell.angle_gamma   90.00
#
_symmetry.space_group_name_H-M   'P 1'
#
loop_
_entity.id
_entity.type
_entity.pdbx_description
1 polymer ?
#
loop_
_entity_poly.entity_id
_entity_poly.type
_entity_poly.pdbx_seq_one_letter_code
_entity_poly.pdbx_strand_id
1 'polypeptide(L)'
;TFHDQVGYWLWEPATGNIILTLTIPRGQTAMATGKTTADATSFTLKAVRGSTVNGISSNPFLEHAFRTDAYTITVTKHADGTWSYEQETTLTIPGKSEPFAHTDRNTLHKIGEPTPNPTALAALKTQEVSA
;
A
#
# COMPACT_ATOMS: atom_id res chain seq x y z
N THR A 1 -4.44 19.87 2.31
CA THR A 1 -4.10 18.83 1.33
C THR A 1 -5.23 17.82 1.32
N PHE A 2 -5.80 17.53 0.14
CA PHE A 2 -6.80 16.48 -0.04
C PHE A 2 -6.03 15.18 -0.29
N HIS A 3 -6.32 14.14 0.48
CA HIS A 3 -5.63 12.83 0.52
C HIS A 3 -4.09 12.90 0.57
N ASP A 4 -3.55 12.68 1.76
CA ASP A 4 -2.13 12.45 1.99
C ASP A 4 -1.97 11.10 2.71
N GLN A 5 -0.88 10.40 2.45
CA GLN A 5 -0.54 9.16 3.11
C GLN A 5 0.97 8.97 3.17
N VAL A 6 1.45 8.38 4.27
CA VAL A 6 2.85 8.00 4.45
C VAL A 6 2.95 6.59 4.99
N GLY A 7 4.06 5.91 4.71
CA GLY A 7 4.32 4.57 5.20
C GLY A 7 5.42 3.86 4.43
N TYR A 8 5.41 2.53 4.44
CA TYR A 8 6.50 1.71 3.92
C TYR A 8 6.00 0.59 3.01
N TRP A 9 6.74 0.35 1.93
CA TRP A 9 6.64 -0.87 1.13
C TRP A 9 7.74 -1.86 1.54
N LEU A 10 7.37 -3.11 1.74
CA LEU A 10 8.29 -4.20 2.06
C LEU A 10 8.00 -5.39 1.16
N TRP A 11 9.04 -6.06 0.68
CA TRP A 11 8.92 -7.30 -0.06
C TRP A 11 9.94 -8.33 0.44
N GLU A 12 9.47 -9.53 0.73
CA GLU A 12 10.27 -10.65 1.20
C GLU A 12 10.37 -11.71 0.07
N PRO A 13 11.52 -11.85 -0.61
CA PRO A 13 11.63 -12.70 -1.79
C PRO A 13 11.45 -14.18 -1.49
N ALA A 14 11.85 -14.64 -0.29
CA ALA A 14 11.76 -16.05 0.10
C ALA A 14 10.31 -16.56 0.22
N THR A 15 9.40 -15.69 0.62
CA THR A 15 7.98 -16.04 0.82
C THR A 15 7.06 -15.41 -0.23
N GLY A 16 7.57 -14.45 -1.01
CA GLY A 16 6.79 -13.59 -1.89
C GLY A 16 5.86 -12.62 -1.15
N ASN A 17 5.98 -12.47 0.18
CA ASN A 17 5.17 -11.50 0.93
C ASN A 17 5.47 -10.08 0.48
N ILE A 18 4.43 -9.33 0.16
CA ILE A 18 4.52 -7.88 -0.02
C ILE A 18 3.60 -7.19 0.98
N ILE A 19 4.09 -6.13 1.59
CA ILE A 19 3.42 -5.40 2.67
C ILE A 19 3.46 -3.91 2.34
N LEU A 20 2.32 -3.25 2.50
CA LEU A 20 2.19 -1.80 2.52
C LEU A 20 1.66 -1.40 3.89
N THR A 21 2.47 -0.69 4.67
CA THR A 21 1.97 0.07 5.82
C THR A 21 1.62 1.47 5.34
N LEU A 22 0.49 2.01 5.81
CA LEU A 22 0.11 3.37 5.52
C LEU A 22 -0.61 4.02 6.71
N THR A 23 -0.45 5.33 6.83
CA THR A 23 -1.21 6.18 7.73
C THR A 23 -1.62 7.45 7.00
N ILE A 24 -2.82 7.94 7.29
CA ILE A 24 -3.37 9.16 6.72
C ILE A 24 -3.47 10.24 7.82
N PRO A 25 -3.38 11.54 7.49
CA PRO A 25 -3.40 12.63 8.48
C PRO A 25 -4.75 12.75 9.21
N ARG A 26 -5.76 11.99 8.79
CA ARG A 26 -7.05 11.86 9.47
C ARG A 26 -7.00 10.87 10.64
N GLY A 27 -5.84 10.39 11.09
CA GLY A 27 -5.74 9.49 12.23
C GLY A 27 -6.31 8.10 11.94
N GLN A 28 -5.94 7.51 10.80
CA GLN A 28 -6.23 6.12 10.46
C GLN A 28 -4.98 5.48 9.89
N THR A 29 -4.75 4.21 10.24
CA THR A 29 -3.66 3.39 9.71
C THR A 29 -4.19 2.06 9.19
N ALA A 30 -3.54 1.53 8.16
CA ALA A 30 -3.79 0.21 7.61
C ALA A 30 -2.47 -0.48 7.29
N MET A 31 -2.45 -1.81 7.45
CA MET A 31 -1.39 -2.66 6.93
C MET A 31 -1.99 -3.61 5.90
N ALA A 32 -1.70 -3.40 4.63
CA ALA A 32 -2.15 -4.25 3.55
C ALA A 32 -1.08 -5.28 3.22
N THR A 33 -1.49 -6.52 2.98
CA THR A 33 -0.58 -7.62 2.63
C THR A 33 -1.02 -8.30 1.34
N GLY A 34 -0.06 -8.80 0.58
CA GLY A 34 -0.29 -9.57 -0.63
C GLY A 34 0.83 -10.58 -0.89
N LYS A 35 0.75 -11.23 -2.05
CA LYS A 35 1.80 -12.10 -2.59
C LYS A 35 2.22 -11.61 -3.96
N THR A 36 3.51 -11.63 -4.25
CA THR A 36 4.06 -11.28 -5.56
C THR A 36 5.41 -11.94 -5.80
N THR A 37 5.80 -12.04 -7.07
CA THR A 37 7.12 -12.52 -7.50
C THR A 37 7.99 -11.35 -7.96
N ALA A 38 9.29 -11.59 -8.17
CA ALA A 38 10.24 -10.58 -8.62
C ALA A 38 9.86 -9.99 -9.99
N ASP A 39 9.34 -10.84 -10.88
CA ASP A 39 8.99 -10.57 -12.27
C ASP A 39 7.53 -10.14 -12.48
N ALA A 40 6.68 -10.25 -11.45
CA ALA A 40 5.28 -9.87 -11.55
C ALA A 40 5.13 -8.41 -11.99
N THR A 41 4.31 -8.18 -13.03
CA THR A 41 3.96 -6.85 -13.52
C THR A 41 2.71 -6.28 -12.86
N SER A 42 1.91 -7.11 -12.18
CA SER A 42 0.77 -6.67 -11.40
C SER A 42 0.65 -7.47 -10.10
N PHE A 43 0.26 -6.80 -9.02
CA PHE A 43 0.04 -7.42 -7.72
C PHE A 43 -0.99 -6.65 -6.90
N THR A 44 -1.65 -7.36 -5.98
CA THR A 44 -2.72 -6.82 -5.14
C THR A 44 -2.43 -7.04 -3.67
N LEU A 45 -2.72 -6.04 -2.85
CA LEU A 45 -2.63 -6.10 -1.39
C LEU A 45 -3.98 -5.79 -0.77
N LYS A 46 -4.26 -6.39 0.38
CA LYS A 46 -5.51 -6.20 1.12
C LYS A 46 -5.26 -5.97 2.61
N ALA A 47 -6.01 -5.04 3.19
CA ALA A 47 -6.16 -4.86 4.63
C ALA A 47 -7.63 -5.10 5.02
N VAL A 48 -7.86 -5.70 6.18
CA VAL A 48 -9.18 -6.06 6.69
C VAL A 48 -9.29 -5.61 8.14
N ARG A 49 -10.37 -4.91 8.46
CA ARG A 49 -10.63 -4.46 9.84
C ARG A 49 -10.68 -5.65 10.80
N GLY A 50 -10.04 -5.51 11.97
CA GLY A 50 -10.04 -6.52 13.03
C GLY A 50 -9.01 -7.65 12.83
N SER A 51 -8.32 -7.70 11.69
CA SER A 51 -7.19 -8.63 11.49
C SER A 51 -5.98 -8.22 12.32
N THR A 52 -5.27 -9.20 12.87
CA THR A 52 -3.99 -9.01 13.58
C THR A 52 -2.78 -9.01 12.64
N VAL A 53 -2.94 -9.41 11.38
CA VAL A 53 -1.85 -9.59 10.39
C VAL A 53 -2.00 -8.72 9.14
N ASN A 54 -3.12 -8.02 8.97
CA ASN A 54 -3.35 -7.03 7.92
C ASN A 54 -4.48 -6.06 8.34
N GLY A 55 -4.37 -5.51 9.54
CA GLY A 55 -5.42 -4.76 10.23
C GLY A 55 -5.60 -3.31 9.76
N ILE A 56 -6.72 -2.74 10.19
CA ILE A 56 -7.08 -1.32 10.03
C ILE A 56 -7.49 -0.78 11.40
N SER A 57 -7.01 0.42 11.75
CA SER A 57 -7.35 1.12 12.99
C SER A 57 -7.61 2.60 12.70
N SER A 58 -8.71 3.14 13.21
CA SER A 58 -9.09 4.55 12.98
C SER A 58 -9.35 5.31 14.28
N ASN A 59 -9.34 6.63 14.19
CA ASN A 59 -9.74 7.50 15.29
C ASN A 59 -11.26 7.37 15.60
N PRO A 60 -11.73 7.84 16.78
CA PRO A 60 -13.13 7.69 17.19
C PRO A 60 -14.16 8.31 16.23
N PHE A 61 -13.86 9.44 15.60
CA PHE A 61 -14.76 10.08 14.64
C PHE A 61 -14.93 9.23 13.38
N LEU A 62 -13.84 8.70 12.83
CA LEU A 62 -13.88 7.82 11.68
C LEU A 62 -14.58 6.49 11.99
N GLU A 63 -14.34 5.91 13.17
CA GLU A 63 -15.06 4.71 13.61
C GLU A 63 -16.58 4.93 13.67
N HIS A 64 -17.03 6.14 14.01
CA HIS A 64 -18.45 6.47 14.06
C HIS A 64 -19.05 6.83 12.70
N ALA A 65 -18.41 7.75 11.96
CA ALA A 65 -19.01 8.40 10.79
C ALA A 65 -18.61 7.78 9.44
N PHE A 66 -17.45 7.14 9.37
CA PHE A 66 -16.85 6.63 8.12
C PHE A 66 -16.02 5.37 8.40
N ARG A 67 -16.65 4.33 8.98
CA ARG A 67 -15.94 3.13 9.42
C ARG A 67 -15.33 2.41 8.21
N THR A 68 -14.02 2.22 8.21
CA THR A 68 -13.34 1.45 7.17
C THR A 68 -13.36 -0.04 7.51
N ASP A 69 -13.94 -0.85 6.63
CA ASP A 69 -14.04 -2.30 6.80
C ASP A 69 -12.96 -3.06 6.02
N ALA A 70 -12.59 -2.55 4.84
CA ALA A 70 -11.57 -3.15 3.99
C ALA A 70 -10.86 -2.09 3.14
N TYR A 71 -9.62 -2.41 2.76
CA TYR A 71 -8.83 -1.65 1.80
C TYR A 71 -8.15 -2.62 0.85
N THR A 72 -8.23 -2.36 -0.45
CA THR A 72 -7.52 -3.09 -1.50
C THR A 72 -6.75 -2.11 -2.35
N ILE A 73 -5.51 -2.48 -2.72
CA ILE A 73 -4.75 -1.77 -3.74
C ILE A 73 -4.19 -2.78 -4.73
N THR A 74 -4.40 -2.52 -6.01
CA THR A 74 -3.71 -3.19 -7.12
C THR A 74 -2.71 -2.23 -7.73
N VAL A 75 -1.49 -2.71 -7.92
CA VAL A 75 -0.42 -1.98 -8.58
C VAL A 75 -0.07 -2.69 -9.87
N THR A 76 0.16 -1.92 -10.94
CA THR A 76 0.61 -2.43 -12.24
C THR A 76 1.82 -1.64 -12.71
N LYS A 77 2.91 -2.36 -13.04
CA LYS A 77 4.12 -1.82 -13.67
C LYS A 77 3.98 -1.95 -15.18
N HIS A 78 4.26 -0.86 -15.90
CA HIS A 78 4.18 -0.82 -17.36
C HIS A 78 5.56 -0.90 -17.99
N ALA A 79 5.61 -1.33 -19.26
CA ALA A 79 6.86 -1.48 -20.00
C ALA A 79 7.60 -0.14 -20.24
N ASP A 80 6.87 0.98 -20.22
CA ASP A 80 7.42 2.34 -20.39
C ASP A 80 8.00 2.93 -19.09
N GLY A 81 8.03 2.15 -18.00
CA GLY A 81 8.54 2.57 -16.71
C GLY A 81 7.54 3.35 -15.86
N THR A 82 6.32 3.58 -16.33
CA THR A 82 5.23 4.09 -15.50
C THR A 82 4.66 2.98 -14.61
N TRP A 83 3.94 3.39 -13.56
CA TRP A 83 3.15 2.46 -12.76
C TRP A 83 1.78 3.04 -12.45
N SER A 84 0.76 2.21 -12.49
CA SER A 84 -0.60 2.59 -12.11
C SER A 84 -0.98 1.95 -10.79
N TYR A 85 -1.91 2.59 -10.08
CA TYR A 85 -2.62 1.96 -8.98
C TYR A 85 -4.12 2.08 -9.16
N GLU A 86 -4.83 1.13 -8.56
CA GLU A 86 -6.27 1.17 -8.31
C GLU A 86 -6.50 0.81 -6.85
N GLN A 87 -7.14 1.72 -6.11
CA GLN A 87 -7.48 1.56 -4.71
C GLN A 87 -8.98 1.48 -4.53
N GLU A 88 -9.43 0.61 -3.65
CA GLU A 88 -10.80 0.58 -3.14
C GLU A 88 -10.78 0.52 -1.62
N THR A 89 -11.54 1.40 -0.98
CA THR A 89 -11.79 1.40 0.46
C THR A 89 -13.28 1.17 0.70
N THR A 90 -13.63 0.10 1.40
CA THR A 90 -15.02 -0.19 1.76
C THR A 90 -15.38 0.53 3.06
N LEU A 91 -16.31 1.47 2.97
CA LEU A 91 -16.76 2.29 4.09
C LEU A 91 -18.19 1.95 4.51
N THR A 92 -18.40 1.72 5.80
CA THR A 92 -19.73 1.72 6.41
C THR A 92 -20.04 3.12 6.93
N ILE A 93 -21.10 3.72 6.39
CA ILE A 93 -21.50 5.11 6.66
C ILE A 93 -22.92 5.11 7.24
N PRO A 94 -23.16 5.74 8.41
CA PRO A 94 -24.50 5.85 8.97
C PRO A 94 -25.52 6.41 7.96
N GLY A 95 -26.69 5.78 7.87
CA GLY A 95 -27.76 6.18 6.95
C GLY A 95 -27.62 5.64 5.51
N LYS A 96 -26.52 4.95 5.15
CA LYS A 96 -26.46 4.14 3.93
C LYS A 96 -26.82 2.70 4.25
N SER A 97 -27.67 2.10 3.41
CA SER A 97 -28.06 0.69 3.55
C SER A 97 -26.97 -0.28 3.14
N GLU A 98 -26.12 0.13 2.19
CA GLU A 98 -25.02 -0.67 1.64
C GLU A 98 -23.66 -0.01 1.92
N PRO A 99 -22.58 -0.81 2.07
CA PRO A 99 -21.23 -0.29 2.13
C PRO A 99 -20.90 0.60 0.91
N PHE A 100 -20.22 1.71 1.17
CA PHE A 100 -19.76 2.62 0.13
C PHE A 100 -18.36 2.20 -0.35
N ALA A 101 -18.25 1.89 -1.64
CA ALA A 101 -16.97 1.65 -2.30
C ALA A 101 -16.32 2.97 -2.71
N HIS A 102 -15.35 3.44 -1.92
CA HIS A 102 -14.55 4.61 -2.25
C HIS A 102 -13.36 4.19 -3.11
N THR A 103 -13.28 4.67 -4.35
CA THR A 103 -12.24 4.28 -5.30
C THR A 103 -11.31 5.44 -5.64
N ASP A 104 -10.02 5.16 -5.80
CA ASP A 104 -9.01 6.06 -6.36
C ASP A 104 -8.15 5.33 -7.39
N ARG A 105 -7.69 6.03 -8.43
CA ARG A 105 -6.79 5.46 -9.44
C ARG A 105 -5.92 6.53 -10.07
N ASN A 106 -4.68 6.18 -10.38
CA ASN A 106 -3.78 7.06 -11.10
C ASN A 106 -2.64 6.29 -11.80
N THR A 107 -1.94 6.98 -12.71
CA THR A 107 -0.68 6.55 -13.31
C THR A 107 0.42 7.52 -12.93
N LEU A 108 1.52 7.00 -12.40
CA LEU A 108 2.65 7.77 -11.93
C LEU A 108 3.82 7.67 -12.90
N HIS A 109 4.49 8.80 -13.09
CA HIS A 109 5.71 8.91 -13.87
C HIS A 109 6.90 9.07 -12.94
N LYS A 110 7.98 8.35 -13.22
CA LYS A 110 9.22 8.45 -12.46
C LYS A 110 9.89 9.80 -12.74
N ILE A 111 10.23 10.53 -11.69
CA ILE A 111 10.92 11.84 -11.78
C ILE A 111 12.38 11.78 -11.32
N GLY A 112 12.82 10.64 -10.78
CA GLY A 112 14.17 10.42 -10.27
C GLY A 112 14.36 9.02 -9.69
N GLU A 113 15.62 8.64 -9.46
CA GLU A 113 15.97 7.39 -8.79
C GLU A 113 15.68 7.46 -7.29
N PRO A 114 15.27 6.33 -6.64
CA PRO A 114 15.11 6.30 -5.21
C PRO A 114 16.48 6.44 -4.51
N THR A 115 16.52 7.19 -3.40
CA THR A 115 17.70 7.21 -2.53
C THR A 115 17.81 5.87 -1.79
N PRO A 116 18.88 5.08 -1.99
CA PRO A 116 19.01 3.80 -1.31
C PRO A 116 19.19 3.99 0.20
N ASN A 117 18.60 3.10 1.00
CA ASN A 117 18.88 3.07 2.44
C ASN A 117 20.31 2.51 2.70
N PRO A 118 20.87 2.69 3.92
CA PRO A 118 22.22 2.23 4.23
C PRO A 118 22.46 0.73 3.96
N THR A 119 21.46 -0.12 4.19
CA THR A 119 21.54 -1.56 3.91
C THR A 119 21.68 -1.84 2.42
N ALA A 120 20.89 -1.15 1.59
CA ALA A 120 20.98 -1.24 0.13
C ALA A 120 22.33 -0.72 -0.37
N LEU A 121 22.83 0.39 0.18
CA LEU A 121 24.16 0.92 -0.14
C LEU A 121 25.28 -0.07 0.21
N ALA A 122 25.18 -0.75 1.35
CA ALA A 122 26.16 -1.77 1.75
C ALA A 122 26.16 -2.96 0.79
N ALA A 123 24.98 -3.45 0.40
CA ALA A 123 24.84 -4.55 -0.56
C ALA A 123 25.46 -4.22 -1.93
N LEU A 124 25.24 -3.00 -2.43
CA LEU A 124 25.83 -2.53 -3.69
C LEU A 124 27.38 -2.53 -3.63
N LYS A 125 27.97 -2.03 -2.54
CA LYS A 125 29.43 -2.05 -2.35
C LYS A 125 30.01 -3.47 -2.33
N THR A 126 29.32 -4.43 -1.70
CA THR A 126 29.77 -5.83 -1.69
C THR A 126 29.75 -6.45 -3.09
N GLN A 127 28.77 -6.09 -3.92
CA GLN A 127 28.70 -6.54 -5.32
C GLN A 127 29.84 -5.95 -6.16
N GLU A 128 30.21 -4.69 -5.96
CA GLU A 128 31.34 -4.04 -6.67
C GLU A 128 32.70 -4.65 -6.33
N VAL A 129 32.92 -5.10 -5.09
CA VAL A 129 34.19 -5.71 -4.66
C VAL A 129 34.32 -7.17 -5.11
N SER A 130 33.21 -7.81 -5.51
CA SER A 130 33.15 -9.20 -5.95
C SER A 130 33.17 -9.37 -7.48
N ALA A 131 33.20 -8.26 -8.22
CA ALA A 131 33.27 -8.19 -9.68
C ALA A 131 34.70 -7.86 -10.15
#